data_AF-A0A8R1Y400-F1
#
_entry.id   AF-A0A8R1Y400-F1
#
_cell.length_a   1.000
_cell.length_b   1.000
_cell.length_c   1.000
_cell.angle_alpha   90.00
_cell.angle_beta   90.00
_cell.angle_gamma   90.00
#
_symmetry.space_group_name_H-M   'P 1'
#
loop_
_entity.id
_entity.type
_entity.pdbx_description
1 polymer ?
#
loop_
_entity_poly.entity_id
_entity_poly.type
_entity_poly.pdbx_seq_one_letter_code
_entity_poly.pdbx_strand_id
1 'polypeptide(L)' 'MYFTNWEEFSKAVDRLYTSNPTRCRFVTKYNHKKGKMTLKMTDDVVCLQYDTDQIQDVKRLEKLTATLMRHIVSK' A
#
# COMPACT_ATOMS: atom_id res chain seq x y z
N MET A 1 11.54 -4.87 -1.35
CA MET A 1 11.31 -5.66 -2.58
C MET A 1 10.08 -5.10 -3.29
N TYR A 2 10.04 -5.06 -4.63
CA TYR A 2 8.87 -4.59 -5.36
C TYR A 2 7.98 -5.75 -5.77
N PHE A 3 6.69 -5.63 -5.48
CA PHE A 3 5.64 -6.49 -6.02
C PHE A 3 5.33 -6.06 -7.46
N THR A 4 5.05 -7.03 -8.33
CA THR A 4 4.60 -6.80 -9.72
C THR A 4 3.10 -7.05 -9.89
N ASN A 5 2.48 -7.77 -8.95
CA ASN A 5 1.05 -8.05 -8.93
C ASN A 5 0.34 -7.27 -7.81
N TRP A 6 -0.72 -6.53 -8.16
CA TRP A 6 -1.50 -5.73 -7.21
C TRP A 6 -2.14 -6.57 -6.09
N GLU A 7 -2.71 -7.72 -6.44
CA GLU A 7 -3.44 -8.56 -5.49
C GLU A 7 -2.51 -9.16 -4.44
N GLU A 8 -1.32 -9.59 -4.86
CA GLU A 8 -0.28 -10.05 -3.95
C GLU A 8 0.21 -8.93 -3.03
N PHE A 9 0.44 -7.74 -3.59
CA PHE A 9 0.81 -6.55 -2.82
C PHE A 9 -0.25 -6.21 -1.76
N SER A 10 -1.52 -6.09 -2.17
CA SER A 10 -2.63 -5.76 -1.28
C SER A 10 -2.77 -6.77 -0.15
N LYS A 11 -2.69 -8.08 -0.46
CA LYS A 11 -2.74 -9.14 0.56
C LYS A 11 -1.56 -9.07 1.52
N ALA A 12 -0.36 -8.77 1.04
CA ALA A 12 0.82 -8.61 1.88
C ALA A 12 0.70 -7.39 2.81
N VAL A 13 0.15 -6.28 2.30
CA VAL A 13 -0.13 -5.06 3.08
C VAL A 13 -1.10 -5.36 4.23
N ASP A 14 -2.23 -6.02 3.94
CA ASP A 14 -3.22 -6.37 4.96
C ASP A 14 -2.65 -7.30 6.03
N ARG A 15 -1.84 -8.29 5.63
CA ARG A 15 -1.16 -9.19 6.56
C ARG A 15 -0.19 -8.45 7.47
N LEU A 16 0.65 -7.59 6.90
CA LEU A 16 1.65 -6.83 7.66
C LEU A 16 0.97 -5.87 8.65
N TYR A 17 -0.08 -5.18 8.20
CA TYR A 17 -0.88 -4.31 9.07
C TYR A 17 -1.52 -5.09 10.23
N THR A 18 -2.10 -6.25 9.95
CA THR A 18 -2.75 -7.09 10.97
C THR A 18 -1.75 -7.58 12.02
N SER A 19 -0.51 -7.90 11.62
CA SER A 19 0.53 -8.36 12.54
C SER A 19 1.04 -7.26 13.48
N ASN A 20 1.27 -6.03 12.99
CA ASN A 20 1.89 -4.96 13.77
C ASN A 20 1.22 -3.59 13.51
N PRO A 21 -0.06 -3.41 13.85
CA PRO A 21 -0.84 -2.25 13.40
C PRO A 21 -0.32 -0.91 13.92
N THR A 22 0.31 -0.87 15.10
CA THR A 22 0.86 0.35 15.71
C THR A 22 2.22 0.77 15.15
N ARG A 23 2.91 -0.15 14.46
CA ARG A 23 4.22 0.11 13.86
C ARG A 23 4.17 0.26 12.34
N CYS A 24 3.04 -0.09 11.72
CA CYS A 24 2.88 -0.01 10.27
C CYS A 24 2.66 1.43 9.80
N ARG A 25 3.30 1.77 8.67
CA ARG A 25 3.11 3.04 7.96
C ARG A 25 2.90 2.78 6.47
N PHE A 26 1.79 3.29 5.95
CA PHE A 26 1.47 3.25 4.53
C PHE A 26 1.78 4.61 3.88
N VAL A 27 2.60 4.61 2.82
CA VAL A 27 3.06 5.82 2.14
C VAL A 27 2.74 5.73 0.65
N THR A 28 2.18 6.79 0.10
CA THR A 28 1.92 6.96 -1.34
C THR A 28 2.76 8.09 -1.89
N LYS A 29 3.39 7.88 -3.05
CA LYS A 29 4.14 8.90 -3.79
C LYS A 29 3.64 8.93 -5.23
N TYR A 30 3.18 10.10 -5.68
CA TYR A 30 2.76 10.32 -7.07
C TYR A 30 3.79 11.21 -7.79
N ASN A 31 4.16 10.83 -9.01
CA ASN A 31 5.04 11.62 -9.88
C ASN A 31 4.34 11.86 -11.22
N HIS A 32 3.73 13.03 -11.35
CA HIS A 32 2.97 13.42 -12.55
C HIS A 32 3.85 13.42 -13.81
N LYS A 33 5.08 13.97 -13.75
CA LYS A 33 6.00 14.04 -14.90
C LYS A 33 6.36 12.67 -15.47
N LYS A 34 6.42 11.64 -14.62
CA LYS A 34 6.71 10.26 -15.03
C LYS A 34 5.44 9.43 -15.27
N GLY A 35 4.24 9.96 -14.98
CA GLY A 35 3.01 9.18 -15.01
C GLY A 35 3.01 7.98 -14.05
N LYS A 36 3.77 8.06 -12.94
CA LYS A 36 4.03 6.92 -12.06
C LYS A 36 3.57 7.16 -10.63
N MET A 37 3.14 6.08 -9.99
CA MET A 37 2.76 6.02 -8.59
C MET A 37 3.54 4.92 -7.88
N THR A 38 4.12 5.26 -6.74
CA THR A 38 4.87 4.36 -5.86
C THR A 38 4.14 4.23 -4.54
N LEU A 39 3.87 3.00 -4.11
CA LEU A 39 3.22 2.65 -2.85
C LEU A 39 4.20 1.89 -1.97
N LYS A 40 4.13 2.13 -0.66
CA LYS A 40 4.96 1.43 0.33
C LYS A 40 4.20 1.17 1.62
N MET A 41 4.32 -0.04 2.15
CA MET A 41 3.95 -0.38 3.53
C MET A 41 5.18 -0.91 4.27
N THR A 42 5.41 -0.44 5.49
CA THR A 42 6.56 -0.88 6.31
C THR A 42 6.25 -0.82 7.80
N ASP A 43 6.80 -1.76 8.57
CA ASP A 43 6.85 -1.76 10.05
C ASP A 43 8.27 -1.54 10.60
N ASP A 44 9.16 -1.05 9.73
CA ASP A 44 10.60 -0.85 9.92
C ASP A 44 11.42 -2.15 10.02
N VAL A 45 10.80 -3.31 9.78
CA VAL A 45 11.46 -4.61 9.62
C VAL A 45 11.20 -5.16 8.22
N VAL A 46 9.93 -5.20 7.81
CA VAL A 46 9.49 -5.64 6.48
C VAL A 46 9.10 -4.41 5.67
N CYS A 47 9.56 -4.36 4.41
CA CYS A 47 9.25 -3.27 3.49
C CYS A 47 8.66 -3.81 2.17
N LEU A 48 7.36 -3.58 2.02
CA LEU A 48 6.56 -3.94 0.85
C LEU A 48 6.46 -2.71 -0.06
N GLN A 49 6.82 -2.84 -1.33
CA GLN A 49 6.76 -1.73 -2.29
C GLN A 49 6.03 -2.16 -3.55
N TYR A 50 5.31 -1.24 -4.18
CA TYR A 50 4.60 -1.46 -5.44
C TYR A 50 4.66 -0.20 -6.30
N ASP A 51 5.16 -0.34 -7.53
CA ASP A 51 5.27 0.75 -8.50
C ASP A 51 4.36 0.45 -9.69
N THR A 52 3.61 1.46 -10.13
CA THR A 52 2.71 1.33 -11.29
C THR A 52 2.61 2.64 -12.07
N ASP A 53 2.42 2.51 -13.38
CA ASP A 53 1.99 3.57 -14.30
C ASP A 53 0.56 3.34 -14.82
N GLN A 54 -0.14 2.33 -14.29
CA GLN A 54 -1.47 1.95 -14.74
C GLN A 54 -2.54 2.76 -14.01
N ILE A 55 -3.32 3.53 -14.76
CA ILE A 55 -4.37 4.40 -14.20
C ILE A 55 -5.44 3.63 -13.41
N GLN A 56 -5.72 2.37 -13.78
CA GLN A 56 -6.68 1.52 -13.08
C GLN A 56 -6.28 1.23 -11.62
N ASP A 57 -4.98 1.27 -11.30
CA ASP A 57 -4.49 1.02 -9.95
C ASP A 57 -4.75 2.19 -9.02
N VAL A 58 -5.04 3.39 -9.54
CA VAL A 58 -5.47 4.53 -8.71
C VAL A 58 -6.79 4.23 -8.01
N LYS A 59 -7.77 3.65 -8.72
CA LYS A 59 -9.04 3.21 -8.10
C LYS A 59 -8.84 2.06 -7.12
N ARG A 60 -7.85 1.20 -7.35
CA ARG A 60 -7.53 0.10 -6.43
C ARG A 60 -6.87 0.63 -5.15
N LEU A 61 -5.98 1.63 -5.28
CA LEU A 61 -5.40 2.34 -4.16
C LEU A 61 -6.47 2.95 -3.25
N GLU A 62 -7.45 3.65 -3.82
CA GLU A 62 -8.57 4.24 -3.07
C GLU A 62 -9.28 3.20 -2.19
N LYS A 63 -9.58 2.03 -2.73
CA LYS A 63 -10.23 0.93 -1.99
C LYS A 63 -9.35 0.38 -0.87
N LEU A 64 -8.05 0.23 -1.13
CA LEU A 64 -7.09 -0.27 -0.15
C LEU A 64 -6.94 0.73 1.01
N THR A 65 -6.74 2.02 0.71
CA THR A 65 -6.57 3.04 1.76
C THR A 65 -7.83 3.22 2.58
N ALA A 66 -9.02 3.19 1.96
CA ALA A 66 -10.29 3.23 2.69
C ALA A 66 -10.44 2.05 3.67
N THR A 67 -10.00 0.86 3.27
CA THR A 67 -10.01 -0.33 4.13
C THR A 67 -9.04 -0.21 5.29
N LEU A 68 -7.79 0.21 5.00
CA LEU A 68 -6.79 0.46 6.05
C LEU A 68 -7.26 1.51 7.05
N MET A 69 -7.83 2.63 6.58
CA MET A 69 -8.36 3.67 7.46
C MET A 69 -9.46 3.15 8.38
N ARG A 70 -10.40 2.34 7.86
CA ARG A 70 -11.42 1.69 8.69
C ARG A 70 -10.81 0.80 9.76
N HIS A 71 -9.80 0.00 9.43
CA HIS A 71 -9.13 -0.85 10.42
C HIS A 71 -8.37 -0.04 11.48
N ILE A 72 -7.76 1.09 11.08
CA ILE A 72 -7.05 1.98 12.00
C ILE A 72 -7.99 2.57 13.06
N VAL A 73 -9.20 2.97 12.67
CA VAL A 73 -10.16 3.57 13.61
C VAL A 73 -10.98 2.55 14.40
N SER A 74 -11.02 1.28 13.97
CA SER A 74 -11.85 0.25 14.61
C SER A 74 -11.20 -0.37 15.86
N LYS A 75 -10.33 0.35 16.57
CA LYS A 75 -9.66 -0.08 17.80
C LYS A 75 -9.82 0.93 18.91
#